data_AF-A0A917DGX6-F1
#
_entry.id   AF-A0A917DGX6-F1
#
_cell.length_a   1.000
_cell.length_b   1.000
_cell.length_c   1.000
_cell.angle_alpha   90.00
_cell.angle_beta   90.00
_cell.angle_gamma   90.00
#
_symmetry.space_group_name_H-M   'P 1'
#
loop_
_entity.id
_entity.type
_entity.pdbx_description
1 polymer ?
#
loop_
_entity_poly.entity_id
_entity_poly.type
_entity_poly.pdbx_seq_one_letter_code
_entity_poly.pdbx_strand_id
1 'polypeptide(L)' 'MFNIYHHRSDRSIVCVTRAVGVMPRFLNESWEYEGRVNALRTETPIYDSDCAAAAIRRSGYYLYATDCVSAG' A
#
# COMPACT_ATOMS: atom_id res chain seq x y z
N MET A 1 11.44 -2.50 4.06
CA MET A 1 10.65 -1.49 4.79
C MET A 1 9.78 -0.70 3.83
N PHE A 2 8.48 -0.69 4.11
CA PHE A 2 7.45 -0.06 3.31
C PHE A 2 6.54 0.77 4.20
N ASN A 3 6.08 1.92 3.69
CA ASN A 3 5.07 2.73 4.34
C ASN A 3 3.70 2.36 3.77
N ILE A 4 2.69 2.30 4.63
CA ILE A 4 1.31 1.97 4.28
C ILE A 4 0.43 3.20 4.49
N TYR A 5 -0.41 3.49 3.51
CA TYR A 5 -1.38 4.56 3.54
C TYR A 5 -2.75 4.03 3.14
N HIS A 6 -3.81 4.50 3.79
CA HIS A 6 -5.20 4.24 3.40
C HIS A 6 -5.83 5.49 2.80
N HIS A 7 -6.72 5.29 1.83
CA HIS A 7 -7.52 6.40 1.32
C HIS A 7 -8.54 6.84 2.39
N ARG A 8 -8.68 8.14 2.60
CA ARG A 8 -9.53 8.72 3.66
C ARG A 8 -11.00 8.40 3.50
N SER A 9 -11.50 8.46 2.26
CA SER A 9 -12.91 8.21 1.95
C SER A 9 -13.23 6.71 1.81
N ASP A 10 -12.21 5.87 1.62
CA ASP A 10 -12.39 4.44 1.42
C ASP A 10 -11.17 3.67 1.94
N ARG A 11 -11.31 3.12 3.14
CA ARG A 11 -10.24 2.37 3.82
C ARG A 11 -9.87 1.08 3.08
N SER A 12 -10.69 0.61 2.15
CA SER A 12 -10.35 -0.57 1.34
C SER A 12 -9.23 -0.28 0.33
N ILE A 13 -9.00 1.00 -0.01
CA ILE A 13 -7.95 1.39 -0.94
C ILE A 13 -6.67 1.67 -0.17
N VAL A 14 -5.63 0.91 -0.50
CA VAL A 14 -4.33 0.94 0.18
C VAL A 14 -3.23 1.33 -0.81
N CYS A 15 -2.34 2.22 -0.37
CA CYS A 15 -1.13 2.60 -1.07
C CYS A 15 0.09 2.18 -0.26
N VAL A 16 1.03 1.54 -0.94
CA VAL A 16 2.30 1.10 -0.36
C VAL A 16 3.43 1.81 -1.06
N THR A 17 4.34 2.43 -0.30
CA THR A 17 5.55 3.06 -0.83
C THR A 17 6.79 2.50 -0.16
N ARG A 18 7.97 2.75 -0.74
CA ARG A 18 9.22 2.47 -0.01
C ARG A 18 9.31 3.43 1.17
N ALA A 19 9.76 2.90 2.32
CA ALA A 19 10.08 3.72 3.48
C ALA A 19 11.20 4.75 3.23
N VAL A 20 12.03 4.50 2.21
CA VAL A 20 13.13 5.35 1.76
C VAL A 20 12.87 5.75 0.33
N GLY A 21 12.71 7.05 0.08
CA GLY A 21 12.42 7.60 -1.24
C GLY A 21 11.53 8.84 -1.19
N VAL A 22 11.24 9.39 -2.37
CA VAL A 22 10.32 10.52 -2.52
C VAL A 22 8.89 10.02 -2.36
N MET A 23 8.17 10.60 -1.42
CA MET A 23 6.74 10.31 -1.24
C MET A 23 5.94 10.90 -2.42
N PRO A 24 5.08 10.11 -3.08
CA PRO A 24 4.20 10.63 -4.11
C PRO A 24 3.32 11.78 -3.59
N ARG A 25 3.24 12.89 -4.36
CA ARG A 25 2.53 14.11 -3.93
C ARG A 25 1.04 13.87 -3.62
N PHE A 26 0.41 12.91 -4.31
CA PHE A 26 -1.01 12.60 -4.12
C PHE A 26 -1.33 12.04 -2.72
N LEU A 27 -0.32 11.56 -1.96
CA LEU A 27 -0.49 11.04 -0.61
C LEU A 27 -0.73 12.12 0.46
N ASN A 28 -0.62 13.41 0.11
CA ASN A 28 -0.74 14.49 1.08
C ASN A 28 -2.20 14.89 1.39
N GLU A 29 -3.14 14.60 0.50
CA GLU A 29 -4.48 15.20 0.55
C GLU A 29 -5.54 14.21 1.02
N SER A 30 -5.68 13.09 0.30
CA SER A 30 -6.75 12.11 0.52
C SER A 30 -6.28 10.81 1.15
N TRP A 31 -5.08 10.80 1.74
CA TRP A 31 -4.48 9.61 2.30
C TRP A 31 -4.11 9.80 3.78
N GLU A 32 -4.14 8.70 4.52
CA GLU A 32 -3.74 8.62 5.91
C GLU A 32 -2.65 7.58 6.07
N TYR A 33 -1.58 7.96 6.75
CA TYR A 33 -0.49 7.06 7.08
C TYR A 33 -0.92 6.11 8.21
N GLU A 34 -0.89 4.81 7.94
CA GLU A 34 -1.20 3.78 8.93
C GLU A 34 0.06 3.35 9.68
N GLY A 35 1.16 3.17 8.96
CA GLY A 35 2.39 2.68 9.59
C GLY A 35 3.45 2.20 8.61
N ARG A 36 4.47 1.56 9.18
CA ARG A 36 5.62 1.01 8.46
C ARG A 36 5.77 -0.48 8.75
N VAL A 37 5.97 -1.25 7.69
CA VAL A 37 6.20 -2.69 7.77
C VAL A 37 7.58 -3.06 7.22
N ASN A 38 8.23 -4.05 7.83
CA ASN A 38 9.56 -4.49 7.40
C ASN A 38 9.52 -5.30 6.10
N ALA A 39 8.51 -6.16 6.00
CA ALA A 39 8.20 -6.96 4.82
C ALA A 39 6.69 -6.93 4.61
N LEU A 40 6.27 -7.01 3.36
CA LEU A 40 4.87 -7.12 3.00
C LEU A 40 4.54 -8.61 3.01
N ARG A 41 3.74 -9.05 3.99
CA ARG A 41 3.45 -10.47 4.16
C ARG A 41 2.31 -10.88 3.23
N THR A 42 2.45 -12.05 2.61
CA THR A 42 1.47 -12.72 1.76
C THR A 42 0.23 -13.24 2.53
N GLU A 43 0.12 -12.98 3.83
CA GLU A 43 -1.00 -13.41 4.68
C GLU A 43 -2.31 -12.68 4.35
N THR A 44 -2.25 -11.64 3.51
CA THR A 44 -3.44 -11.05 2.89
C THR A 44 -3.57 -11.64 1.47
N PRO A 45 -4.64 -12.38 1.14
CA PRO A 45 -4.78 -13.11 -0.14
C PRO A 45 -4.79 -12.21 -1.40
N ILE A 46 -4.86 -10.89 -1.21
CA ILE A 46 -4.87 -9.86 -2.24
C ILE A 46 -3.44 -9.29 -2.48
N TYR A 47 -2.47 -9.75 -1.69
CA TYR A 47 -1.10 -9.22 -1.66
C TYR A 47 -0.12 -10.12 -2.45
N ASP A 48 -0.04 -9.93 -3.77
CA ASP A 48 1.07 -10.48 -4.56
C ASP A 48 2.35 -9.66 -4.28
N SER A 49 3.21 -10.21 -3.44
CA SER A 49 4.43 -9.54 -2.99
C SER A 49 5.44 -9.27 -4.10
N ASP A 50 5.47 -10.11 -5.15
CA ASP A 50 6.42 -9.95 -6.25
C ASP A 50 5.96 -8.85 -7.21
N CYS A 51 4.66 -8.83 -7.54
CA CYS A 51 4.07 -7.76 -8.33
C CYS A 51 4.18 -6.41 -7.62
N ALA A 52 3.87 -6.37 -6.31
CA ALA A 52 4.00 -5.15 -5.52
C ALA A 52 5.46 -4.67 -5.45
N ALA A 53 6.43 -5.58 -5.22
CA ALA A 53 7.84 -5.23 -5.21
C ALA A 53 8.31 -4.69 -6.57
N ALA A 54 7.87 -5.30 -7.68
CA ALA A 54 8.20 -4.84 -9.03
C ALA A 54 7.60 -3.46 -9.35
N ALA A 55 6.32 -3.25 -9.01
CA ALA A 55 5.64 -1.96 -9.19
C ALA A 55 6.29 -0.85 -8.36
N ILE A 56 6.61 -1.11 -7.09
CA ILE A 56 7.29 -0.15 -6.22
C ILE A 56 8.70 0.17 -6.74
N ARG A 57 9.43 -0.82 -7.28
CA ARG A 57 10.75 -0.58 -7.89
C ARG A 57 10.67 0.31 -9.14
N ARG A 58 9.61 0.18 -9.94
CA ARG A 58 9.44 0.94 -11.19
C ARG A 58 8.83 2.32 -10.96
N SER A 59 7.80 2.41 -10.13
CA SER A 59 6.93 3.59 -9.99
C SER A 59 7.07 4.29 -8.65
N GLY A 60 7.76 3.69 -7.67
CA GLY A 60 7.93 4.23 -6.32
C GLY A 60 6.75 3.95 -5.36
N TYR A 61 5.64 3.45 -5.88
CA TYR A 61 4.43 3.12 -5.12
C TYR A 61 3.66 1.95 -5.75
N TYR A 62 2.74 1.37 -4.99
CA TYR A 62 1.79 0.35 -5.41
C TYR A 62 0.43 0.64 -4.79
N LEU A 63 -0.63 0.59 -5.59
CA LEU A 63 -2.01 0.84 -5.19
C LEU A 63 -2.81 -0.44 -5.39
N TYR A 64 -3.63 -0.78 -4.40
CA TYR A 64 -4.59 -1.88 -4.52
C TYR A 64 -5.85 -1.56 -3.73
N ALA A 65 -6.96 -2.14 -4.16
CA ALA A 65 -8.20 -2.18 -3.39
C ALA A 65 -8.32 -3.56 -2.77
N THR A 66 -8.53 -3.63 -1.47
CA THR A 66 -9.00 -4.85 -0.82
C THR A 66 -10.50 -4.92 -1.03
N ASP A 67 -10.95 -5.66 -2.03
CA ASP A 67 -12.37 -5.99 -2.11
C ASP A 67 -12.77 -6.55 -0.74
N CYS A 68 -13.84 -6.03 -0.13
CA CYS A 68 -14.36 -6.54 1.14
C CYS A 68 -14.81 -8.00 0.96
N VAL A 69 -13.87 -8.94 1.00
CA VAL A 69 -14.08 -10.37 1.15
C VAL A 69 -12.98 -10.80 2.13
N SER A 70 -13.22 -10.77 3.44
CA SER A 70 -14.08 -11.75 4.08
C SER A 70 -14.66 -11.19 5.39
N ALA A 71 -15.97 -10.99 5.41
CA ALA A 71 -16.74 -11.35 6.60
C ALA A 71 -16.76 -12.89 6.63
N GLY A 72 -16.10 -13.48 7.63
CA GLY A 72 -16.02 -14.92 7.84
C GLY A 72 -15.29 -15.23 9.12
#